data_AF-A0A930FD57-F1
#
_entry.id   AF-A0A930FD57-F1
#
_cell.length_a   1.000
_cell.length_b   1.000
_cell.length_c   1.000
_cell.angle_alpha   90.00
_cell.angle_beta   90.00
_cell.angle_gamma   90.00
#
_symmetry.space_group_name_H-M   'P 1'
#
loop_
_entity.id
_entity.type
_entity.pdbx_description
1 polymer ?
#
loop_
_entity_poly.entity_id
_entity_poly.type
_entity_poly.pdbx_seq_one_letter_code
_entity_poly.pdbx_strand_id
1 'polypeptide(L)'
;MTIGFRAFIDFERPSQKLIEAYRSLPSANIGDCCYKMNCMFDGIHSFNDIPLCGPAFTVKVPAGDNLVAQLALDYAKPGDIIVIDGAGFTNRALVGGMMVAYAKEKQLGGFVVNGAIRDVDDIKNSPIPVYGITQT
;
A
#
# COMPACT_ATOMS: atom_id res chain seq x y z
N MET A 1 -12.10 12.54 -24.10
CA MET A 1 -11.71 12.04 -22.76
C MET A 1 -10.20 12.21 -22.66
N THR A 2 -9.71 13.12 -21.82
CA THR A 2 -8.28 13.37 -21.65
C THR A 2 -7.58 12.10 -21.15
N ILE A 3 -6.42 11.78 -21.70
CA ILE A 3 -5.58 10.67 -21.24
C ILE A 3 -4.92 11.12 -19.93
N GLY A 4 -5.37 10.59 -18.79
CA GLY A 4 -4.87 10.92 -17.45
C GLY A 4 -5.97 11.30 -16.45
N PHE A 5 -5.63 11.32 -15.17
CA PHE A 5 -6.47 11.75 -14.04
C PHE A 5 -7.86 11.08 -13.97
N ARG A 6 -7.87 9.76 -13.76
CA ARG A 6 -9.10 8.96 -13.61
C ARG A 6 -9.19 8.44 -12.18
N ALA A 7 -10.40 8.44 -11.63
CA ALA A 7 -10.68 7.90 -10.31
C ALA A 7 -11.85 6.90 -10.41
N PHE A 8 -11.57 5.65 -10.06
CA PHE A 8 -12.57 4.61 -9.85
C PHE A 8 -12.59 4.32 -8.35
N ILE A 9 -13.43 5.06 -7.62
CA ILE A 9 -13.41 5.06 -6.15
C ILE A 9 -14.26 3.94 -5.54
N ASP A 10 -15.14 3.33 -6.33
CA ASP A 10 -15.96 2.20 -5.90
C ASP A 10 -15.62 0.95 -6.72
N PHE A 11 -15.46 -0.14 -5.99
CA PHE A 11 -15.08 -1.45 -6.49
C PHE A 11 -15.49 -2.51 -5.47
N GLU A 12 -15.70 -3.73 -5.94
CA GLU A 12 -16.05 -4.86 -5.09
C GLU A 12 -14.88 -5.24 -4.19
N ARG A 13 -15.08 -5.10 -2.86
CA ARG A 13 -14.10 -5.54 -1.87
C ARG A 13 -14.37 -7.00 -1.48
N PRO A 14 -13.33 -7.80 -1.23
CA PRO A 14 -13.49 -9.14 -0.69
C PRO A 14 -14.31 -9.14 0.61
N SER A 15 -15.07 -10.22 0.84
CA SER A 15 -15.79 -10.39 2.10
C SER A 15 -14.84 -10.40 3.30
N GLN A 16 -15.28 -9.89 4.46
CA GLN A 16 -14.43 -9.91 5.66
C GLN A 16 -14.03 -11.31 6.08
N LYS A 17 -14.92 -12.28 5.95
CA LYS A 17 -14.63 -13.69 6.21
C LYS A 17 -13.44 -14.20 5.39
N LEU A 18 -13.30 -13.76 4.13
CA LEU A 18 -12.19 -14.14 3.27
C LEU A 18 -10.88 -13.46 3.73
N ILE A 19 -10.94 -12.17 4.06
CA ILE A 19 -9.77 -11.41 4.54
C ILE A 19 -9.25 -12.02 5.85
N GLU A 20 -10.14 -12.33 6.79
CA GLU A 20 -9.80 -12.96 8.07
C GLU A 20 -9.17 -14.35 7.87
N ALA A 21 -9.69 -15.15 6.95
CA ALA A 21 -9.13 -16.47 6.64
C ALA A 21 -7.70 -16.40 6.08
N TYR A 22 -7.33 -15.31 5.41
CA TYR A 22 -5.99 -15.10 4.85
C TYR A 22 -5.01 -14.47 5.85
N ARG A 23 -5.50 -13.79 6.89
CA ARG A 23 -4.67 -12.96 7.79
C ARG A 23 -3.57 -13.75 8.51
N SER A 24 -3.78 -15.03 8.78
CA SER A 24 -2.80 -15.91 9.47
C SER A 24 -1.96 -16.75 8.50
N LEU A 25 -2.20 -16.68 7.20
CA LEU A 25 -1.51 -17.49 6.21
C LEU A 25 -0.20 -16.81 5.77
N PRO A 26 0.94 -17.54 5.75
CA PRO A 26 2.17 -17.02 5.16
C PRO A 26 1.99 -16.67 3.68
N SER A 27 2.49 -15.51 3.27
CA SER A 27 2.46 -15.07 1.87
C SER A 27 3.13 -16.07 0.91
N ALA A 28 4.17 -16.77 1.37
CA ALA A 28 4.84 -17.82 0.62
C ALA A 28 3.89 -18.99 0.29
N ASN A 29 3.10 -19.47 1.25
CA ASN A 29 2.15 -20.56 1.05
C ASN A 29 1.03 -20.14 0.08
N ILE A 30 0.55 -18.90 0.20
CA ILE A 30 -0.43 -18.34 -0.74
C ILE A 30 0.18 -18.29 -2.15
N GLY A 31 1.42 -17.80 -2.26
CA GLY A 31 2.17 -17.75 -3.51
C GLY A 31 2.34 -19.12 -4.17
N ASP A 32 2.68 -20.15 -3.40
CA ASP A 32 2.79 -21.54 -3.88
C ASP A 32 1.45 -22.05 -4.45
N CYS A 33 0.34 -21.80 -3.74
CA CYS A 33 -1.01 -22.13 -4.21
C CYS A 33 -1.43 -21.33 -5.46
N CYS A 34 -0.83 -20.15 -5.67
CA CYS A 34 -1.03 -19.31 -6.85
C CYS A 34 0.04 -19.55 -7.95
N TYR A 35 0.72 -20.70 -7.93
CA TYR A 35 1.78 -21.06 -8.89
C TYR A 35 2.91 -20.03 -9.00
N LYS A 36 3.13 -19.23 -7.94
CA LYS A 36 4.12 -18.15 -7.86
C LYS A 36 3.95 -17.05 -8.91
N MET A 37 2.81 -16.97 -9.59
CA MET A 37 2.59 -16.01 -10.68
C MET A 37 2.21 -14.60 -10.18
N ASN A 38 1.68 -14.48 -8.96
CA ASN A 38 1.13 -13.24 -8.41
C ASN A 38 1.89 -12.75 -7.17
N CYS A 39 3.16 -13.13 -7.03
CA CYS A 39 4.01 -12.66 -5.93
C CYS A 39 4.62 -11.31 -6.30
N MET A 40 4.72 -10.41 -5.31
CA MET A 40 5.46 -9.16 -5.48
C MET A 40 6.95 -9.45 -5.70
N PHE A 41 7.63 -8.62 -6.49
CA PHE A 41 9.09 -8.71 -6.62
C PHE A 41 9.79 -8.37 -5.29
N ASP A 42 11.00 -8.89 -5.12
CA ASP A 42 11.76 -8.88 -3.86
C ASP A 42 12.24 -7.50 -3.39
N GLY A 43 12.24 -6.50 -4.29
CA GLY A 43 12.61 -5.13 -3.95
C GLY A 43 11.62 -4.40 -3.05
N ILE A 44 10.37 -4.86 -2.92
CA ILE A 44 9.40 -4.29 -1.98
C ILE A 44 9.48 -5.05 -0.65
N HIS A 45 9.86 -4.34 0.42
CA HIS A 45 10.06 -4.90 1.75
C HIS A 45 9.35 -4.08 2.83
N SER A 46 9.14 -4.70 4.00
CA SER A 46 8.51 -4.05 5.15
C SER A 46 9.48 -3.06 5.81
N PHE A 47 8.97 -1.93 6.28
CA PHE A 47 9.73 -0.94 7.04
C PHE A 47 9.48 -0.97 8.55
N ASN A 48 8.50 -1.76 9.00
CA ASN A 48 8.15 -1.90 10.41
C ASN A 48 7.85 -3.35 10.83
N ASP A 49 8.13 -4.33 9.98
CA ASP A 49 8.01 -5.77 10.23
C ASP A 49 6.59 -6.22 10.63
N ILE A 50 5.57 -5.46 10.24
CA ILE A 50 4.16 -5.81 10.49
C ILE A 50 3.59 -6.55 9.25
N PRO A 51 2.93 -7.70 9.44
CA PRO A 51 2.21 -8.38 8.37
C PRO A 51 1.07 -7.53 7.80
N LEU A 52 0.82 -7.66 6.49
CA LEU A 52 -0.16 -6.87 5.76
C LEU A 52 -1.18 -7.77 5.06
N CYS A 53 -2.48 -7.53 5.29
CA CYS A 53 -3.58 -8.27 4.64
C CYS A 53 -4.86 -7.42 4.59
N GLY A 54 -5.43 -7.23 3.39
CA GLY A 54 -6.61 -6.40 3.15
C GLY A 54 -6.88 -6.15 1.66
N PRO A 55 -7.98 -5.46 1.31
CA PRO A 55 -8.30 -5.09 -0.07
C PRO A 55 -7.32 -4.05 -0.61
N ALA A 56 -6.91 -4.16 -1.87
CA ALA A 56 -6.05 -3.16 -2.51
C ALA A 56 -6.86 -1.97 -3.04
N PHE A 57 -6.57 -0.77 -2.54
CA PHE A 57 -6.97 0.50 -3.14
C PHE A 57 -5.79 1.02 -3.97
N THR A 58 -5.86 0.84 -5.29
CA THR A 58 -4.73 1.08 -6.17
C THR A 58 -4.64 2.54 -6.62
N VAL A 59 -3.42 3.08 -6.62
CA VAL A 59 -3.11 4.43 -7.08
C VAL A 59 -1.95 4.35 -8.06
N LYS A 60 -2.07 5.00 -9.21
CA LYS A 60 -0.96 5.14 -10.16
C LYS A 60 -0.59 6.61 -10.28
N VAL A 61 0.70 6.91 -10.08
CA VAL A 61 1.23 8.28 -10.11
C VAL A 61 2.45 8.39 -11.01
N PRO A 62 2.70 9.57 -11.62
CA PRO A 62 3.99 9.88 -12.21
C PRO A 62 5.14 9.79 -11.19
N ALA A 63 6.37 9.63 -11.70
CA ALA A 63 7.58 9.57 -10.88
C ALA A 63 7.71 10.81 -9.95
N GLY A 64 7.68 10.58 -8.65
CA GLY A 64 7.87 11.60 -7.62
C GLY A 64 6.66 12.50 -7.34
N ASP A 65 5.49 12.21 -7.91
CA ASP A 65 4.23 12.90 -7.61
C ASP A 65 3.43 12.06 -6.60
N ASN A 66 3.04 12.65 -5.48
CA ASN A 66 2.22 11.99 -4.45
C ASN A 66 0.85 12.64 -4.22
N LEU A 67 0.42 13.58 -5.07
CA LEU A 67 -0.84 14.32 -4.88
C LEU A 67 -2.04 13.37 -4.88
N VAL A 68 -2.12 12.49 -5.87
CA VAL A 68 -3.23 11.53 -5.97
C VAL A 68 -3.11 10.43 -4.91
N ALA A 69 -1.90 10.11 -4.44
CA ALA A 69 -1.71 9.19 -3.33
C ALA A 69 -2.24 9.75 -2.00
N GLN A 70 -2.08 11.06 -1.76
CA GLN A 70 -2.71 11.73 -0.63
C GLN A 70 -4.24 11.75 -0.78
N LEU A 71 -4.74 12.11 -1.96
CA LEU A 71 -6.18 12.13 -2.24
C LEU A 71 -6.84 10.74 -2.08
N ALA A 72 -6.13 9.66 -2.40
CA ALA A 72 -6.65 8.30 -2.24
C ALA A 72 -7.04 7.97 -0.79
N LEU A 73 -6.36 8.56 0.20
CA LEU A 73 -6.70 8.40 1.62
C LEU A 73 -8.10 8.94 1.94
N ASP A 74 -8.61 9.87 1.13
CA ASP A 74 -9.96 10.42 1.30
C ASP A 74 -11.06 9.47 0.84
N TYR A 75 -10.76 8.58 -0.10
CA TYR A 75 -11.72 7.65 -0.69
C TYR A 75 -11.59 6.21 -0.20
N ALA A 76 -10.44 5.85 0.38
CA ALA A 76 -10.22 4.54 0.95
C ALA A 76 -11.15 4.28 2.15
N LYS A 77 -11.59 3.04 2.29
CA LYS A 77 -12.44 2.57 3.39
C LYS A 77 -11.59 1.89 4.47
N PRO A 78 -12.06 1.78 5.72
CA PRO A 78 -11.36 1.04 6.76
C PRO A 78 -10.93 -0.36 6.31
N GLY A 79 -9.68 -0.72 6.59
CA GLY A 79 -9.05 -1.97 6.17
C GLY A 79 -8.45 -1.98 4.77
N ASP A 80 -8.74 -0.98 3.92
CA ASP A 80 -8.12 -0.87 2.59
C ASP A 80 -6.61 -0.61 2.70
N ILE A 81 -5.84 -1.24 1.82
CA ILE A 81 -4.41 -1.07 1.66
C ILE A 81 -4.17 -0.16 0.46
N ILE A 82 -3.49 0.96 0.68
CA ILE A 82 -3.11 1.87 -0.41
C ILE A 82 -1.93 1.26 -1.17
N VAL A 83 -2.15 0.85 -2.41
CA VAL A 83 -1.11 0.26 -3.27
C VAL A 83 -0.73 1.28 -4.35
N ILE A 84 0.46 1.86 -4.22
CA ILE A 84 0.93 2.96 -5.05
C ILE A 84 1.93 2.44 -6.09
N ASP A 85 1.58 2.55 -7.36
CA ASP A 85 2.51 2.41 -8.48
C ASP A 85 3.14 3.78 -8.82
N GLY A 86 4.36 4.00 -8.33
CA GLY A 86 5.19 5.18 -8.60
C GLY A 86 6.25 4.95 -9.66
N ALA A 87 6.08 3.94 -10.51
CA ALA A 87 7.05 3.52 -11.54
C ALA A 87 8.46 3.16 -10.99
N GLY A 88 8.55 2.77 -9.71
CA GLY A 88 9.80 2.43 -9.06
C GLY A 88 10.73 3.62 -8.83
N PHE A 89 10.22 4.86 -8.92
CA PHE A 89 11.05 6.05 -8.74
C PHE A 89 11.43 6.23 -7.27
N THR A 90 12.74 6.32 -7.00
CA THR A 90 13.28 6.33 -5.62
C THR A 90 13.91 7.65 -5.19
N ASN A 91 14.07 8.63 -6.09
CA ASN A 91 14.70 9.91 -5.73
C ASN A 91 13.80 10.84 -4.90
N ARG A 92 12.49 10.55 -4.83
CA ARG A 92 11.52 11.32 -4.03
C ARG A 92 10.53 10.35 -3.40
N ALA A 93 10.33 10.48 -2.09
CA ALA A 93 9.37 9.67 -1.37
C ALA A 93 7.92 9.98 -1.77
N LEU A 94 7.10 8.93 -1.87
CA LEU A 94 5.67 9.02 -2.15
C LEU A 94 4.82 8.99 -0.87
N VAL A 95 5.31 8.32 0.17
CA VAL A 95 4.65 8.18 1.47
C VAL A 95 5.59 8.63 2.59
N GLY A 96 5.05 9.33 3.59
CA GLY A 96 5.77 9.76 4.78
C GLY A 96 4.88 9.70 6.04
N GLY A 97 5.42 10.15 7.17
CA GLY A 97 4.84 9.97 8.50
C GLY A 97 3.43 10.54 8.63
N MET A 98 3.18 11.73 8.07
CA MET A 98 1.84 12.34 8.09
C MET A 98 0.77 11.51 7.39
N MET A 99 1.09 10.90 6.23
CA MET A 99 0.14 10.05 5.51
C MET A 99 -0.17 8.79 6.32
N VAL A 100 0.85 8.23 6.98
CA VAL A 100 0.71 7.06 7.84
C VAL A 100 -0.12 7.38 9.09
N ALA A 101 0.08 8.54 9.71
CA ALA A 101 -0.73 9.02 10.82
C ALA A 101 -2.20 9.21 10.40
N TYR A 102 -2.45 9.82 9.23
CA TYR A 102 -3.82 9.98 8.72
C TYR A 102 -4.49 8.64 8.39
N ALA A 103 -3.73 7.71 7.80
CA ALA A 103 -4.22 6.35 7.55
C ALA A 103 -4.61 5.61 8.84
N LYS A 104 -3.86 5.84 9.94
CA LYS A 104 -4.20 5.30 11.26
C LYS A 104 -5.53 5.84 11.78
N GLU A 105 -5.75 7.16 11.72
CA GLU A 105 -7.03 7.79 12.09
C GLU A 105 -8.20 7.21 11.29
N LYS A 106 -7.96 6.92 10.00
CA LYS A 106 -8.95 6.31 9.10
C LYS A 106 -9.06 4.79 9.17
N GLN A 107 -8.30 4.14 10.05
CA GLN A 107 -8.29 2.68 10.23
C GLN A 107 -7.98 1.93 8.91
N LEU A 108 -7.11 2.49 8.07
CA LEU A 108 -6.66 1.83 6.85
C LEU A 108 -5.75 0.63 7.17
N GLY A 109 -5.68 -0.31 6.23
CA GLY A 109 -4.95 -1.57 6.41
C GLY A 109 -3.43 -1.45 6.23
N GLY A 110 -2.93 -0.44 5.52
CA GLY A 110 -1.50 -0.25 5.27
C GLY A 110 -1.16 0.40 3.95
N PHE A 111 0.14 0.38 3.63
CA PHE A 111 0.69 0.90 2.38
C PHE A 111 1.60 -0.12 1.69
N VAL A 112 1.54 -0.16 0.36
CA VAL A 112 2.53 -0.80 -0.51
C VAL A 112 2.98 0.22 -1.54
N VAL A 113 4.27 0.52 -1.62
CA VAL A 113 4.81 1.61 -2.43
C VAL A 113 5.85 1.09 -3.43
N ASN A 114 5.51 1.09 -4.71
CA ASN A 114 6.48 0.90 -5.79
C ASN A 114 7.27 2.22 -6.01
N GLY A 115 8.11 2.55 -5.04
CA GLY A 115 8.89 3.79 -4.96
C GLY A 115 9.52 3.96 -3.57
N ALA A 116 10.06 5.15 -3.31
CA ALA A 116 10.64 5.45 -2.01
C ALA A 116 9.60 5.95 -0.98
N ILE A 117 9.94 5.80 0.29
CA ILE A 117 9.22 6.37 1.44
C ILE A 117 10.16 7.28 2.26
N ARG A 118 9.60 8.06 3.19
CA ARG A 118 10.37 8.89 4.13
C ARG A 118 9.81 8.78 5.55
N ASP A 119 10.46 9.45 6.50
CA ASP A 119 10.06 9.50 7.90
C ASP A 119 10.03 8.10 8.54
N VAL A 120 11.03 7.26 8.24
CA VAL A 120 11.04 5.83 8.62
C VAL A 120 10.98 5.62 10.13
N ASP A 121 11.49 6.55 10.94
CA ASP A 121 11.37 6.47 12.39
C ASP A 121 9.91 6.59 12.85
N ASP A 122 9.10 7.44 12.21
CA ASP A 122 7.66 7.51 12.48
C ASP A 122 6.95 6.23 12.05
N ILE A 123 7.37 5.66 10.93
CA ILE A 123 6.80 4.43 10.35
C ILE A 123 7.09 3.21 11.22
N LYS A 124 8.31 3.08 11.73
CA LYS A 124 8.71 2.00 12.65
C LYS A 124 7.89 2.01 13.94
N ASN A 125 7.51 3.18 14.41
CA ASN A 125 6.69 3.34 15.62
C ASN A 125 5.18 3.32 15.33
N SER A 126 4.77 3.20 14.06
CA SER A 126 3.37 3.17 13.65
C SER A 126 2.80 1.74 13.65
N PRO A 127 1.54 1.54 14.07
CA PRO A 127 0.87 0.25 13.93
C PRO A 127 0.41 -0.07 12.50
N ILE A 128 0.56 0.88 11.56
CA ILE A 128 0.15 0.72 10.16
C ILE A 128 1.29 0.06 9.38
N PRO A 129 1.11 -1.12 8.78
CA PRO A 129 2.16 -1.75 7.99
C PRO A 129 2.50 -0.91 6.75
N VAL A 130 3.79 -0.71 6.50
CA VAL A 130 4.28 0.01 5.32
C VAL A 130 5.35 -0.81 4.61
N TYR A 131 5.13 -1.01 3.31
CA TYR A 131 6.05 -1.70 2.42
C TYR A 131 6.51 -0.74 1.32
N GLY A 132 7.78 -0.78 0.95
CA GLY A 132 8.35 0.09 -0.09
C GLY A 132 9.67 -0.42 -0.65
N ILE A 133 10.25 0.31 -1.61
CA ILE A 133 11.54 -0.08 -2.21
C ILE A 133 12.73 0.40 -1.40
N THR A 134 12.69 1.64 -0.92
CA THR A 134 13.79 2.27 -0.18
C THR A 134 13.26 3.46 0.61
N GLN A 135 14.08 3.97 1.52
CA GLN A 135 13.89 5.27 2.15
C GLN A 135 14.69 6.37 1.43
N THR A 136 14.22 7.62 1.50
CA THR A 136 14.98 8.84 1.18
C THR A 136 15.31 9.63 2.43
#